data_AF-A0A925WB17-F1
#
_entry.id   AF-A0A925WB17-F1
#
_cell.length_a   1.000
_cell.length_b   1.000
_cell.length_c   1.000
_cell.angle_alpha   90.00
_cell.angle_beta   90.00
_cell.angle_gamma   90.00
#
_symmetry.space_group_name_H-M   'P 1'
#
loop_
_entity.id
_entity.type
_entity.pdbx_description
1 polymer ?
#
loop_
_entity_poly.entity_id
_entity_poly.type
_entity_poly.pdbx_seq_one_letter_code
_entity_poly.pdbx_strand_id
1 'polypeptide(L)'
;MKTKYLLAAATAALLTISSVQAVQITGTIRMAGSVTLNTTDLSTADNTTAFGVVFVTTGDGSYTGTAGNLVTWKNFGWNPSTAPVNDLWKFTYLGNAYTFDLANITSVSQSVTDLVVKGKGTVEISGGFYDPTFADWSFSITDTSGGTSGSFVFGFSDSNTAIPDGGTTVMLLGAALSTLGLIRRKIA
;
A
#
# COMPACT_ATOMS: atom_id res chain seq x y z
N MET A 1 49.30 -4.62 23.33
CA MET A 1 48.78 -4.88 21.96
C MET A 1 47.31 -5.30 21.91
N LYS A 2 46.79 -6.14 22.83
CA LYS A 2 45.41 -6.67 22.80
C LYS A 2 44.26 -5.64 22.82
N THR A 3 44.44 -4.47 23.46
CA THR A 3 43.40 -3.42 23.60
C THR A 3 43.15 -2.62 22.31
N LYS A 4 44.14 -2.54 21.39
CA LYS A 4 44.00 -1.80 20.13
C LYS A 4 43.07 -2.51 19.14
N TYR A 5 43.04 -3.85 19.19
CA TYR A 5 42.18 -4.68 18.34
C TYR A 5 40.71 -4.68 18.79
N LEU A 6 40.44 -4.53 20.09
CA LEU A 6 39.07 -4.41 20.62
C LEU A 6 38.41 -3.07 20.26
N LEU A 7 39.16 -1.97 20.30
CA LEU A 7 38.65 -0.66 19.84
C LEU A 7 38.40 -0.68 18.32
N ALA A 8 39.32 -1.26 17.54
CA ALA A 8 39.17 -1.40 16.09
C ALA A 8 37.95 -2.25 15.69
N ALA A 9 37.69 -3.34 16.42
CA ALA A 9 36.51 -4.19 16.22
C ALA A 9 35.19 -3.49 16.56
N ALA A 10 35.16 -2.64 17.60
CA ALA A 10 33.97 -1.85 17.95
C ALA A 10 33.67 -0.77 16.90
N THR A 11 34.68 -0.08 16.38
CA THR A 11 34.51 0.88 15.26
C THR A 11 34.13 0.18 13.95
N ALA A 12 34.65 -1.01 13.68
CA ALA A 12 34.29 -1.78 12.48
C ALA A 12 32.84 -2.26 12.51
N ALA A 13 32.31 -2.66 13.68
CA ALA A 13 30.92 -3.08 13.84
C ALA A 13 29.90 -1.93 13.73
N LEU A 14 30.29 -0.70 14.11
CA LEU A 14 29.47 0.51 13.91
C LEU A 14 29.41 0.96 12.45
N LEU A 15 30.43 0.64 11.64
CA LEU A 15 30.51 1.01 10.22
C LEU A 15 29.71 0.07 9.29
N THR A 16 29.19 -1.05 9.79
CA THR A 16 28.43 -2.03 9.00
C THR A 16 26.93 -2.05 9.28
N ILE A 17 26.41 -1.10 10.06
CA ILE A 17 24.96 -0.99 10.31
C ILE A 17 24.34 -0.23 9.14
N SER A 18 24.06 -0.93 8.03
CA SER A 18 23.18 -0.39 7.01
C SER A 18 21.77 -0.30 7.60
N SER A 19 21.26 0.91 7.81
CA SER A 19 19.84 1.13 8.07
C SER A 19 19.06 0.58 6.87
N VAL A 20 18.39 -0.56 7.04
CA VAL A 20 17.38 -1.02 6.09
C VAL A 20 16.16 -0.12 6.34
N GLN A 21 16.09 0.98 5.60
CA GLN A 21 14.88 1.79 5.54
C GLN A 21 13.89 1.11 4.60
N ALA A 22 12.62 1.04 5.01
CA ALA A 22 11.58 0.49 4.17
C ALA A 22 11.44 1.35 2.89
N VAL A 23 11.48 0.71 1.72
CA VAL A 23 11.28 1.41 0.45
C VAL A 23 9.79 1.41 0.15
N GLN A 24 9.14 2.53 0.45
CA GLN A 24 7.70 2.64 0.28
C GLN A 24 7.30 2.72 -1.19
N ILE A 25 6.11 2.21 -1.48
CA ILE A 25 5.43 2.41 -2.76
C ILE A 25 4.80 3.81 -2.73
N THR A 26 5.14 4.63 -3.71
CA THR A 26 4.68 6.04 -3.76
C THR A 26 3.88 6.30 -5.03
N GLY A 27 3.11 7.38 -5.00
CA GLY A 27 2.37 7.87 -6.16
C GLY A 27 1.00 7.23 -6.35
N THR A 28 0.24 7.76 -7.30
CA THR A 28 -1.16 7.41 -7.51
C THR A 28 -1.35 6.45 -8.67
N ILE A 29 -2.30 5.53 -8.53
CA ILE A 29 -2.83 4.73 -9.62
C ILE A 29 -4.33 4.99 -9.75
N ARG A 30 -4.77 5.20 -10.99
CA ARG A 30 -6.19 5.30 -11.35
C ARG A 30 -6.52 4.21 -12.34
N MET A 31 -7.71 3.65 -12.20
CA MET A 31 -8.21 2.57 -13.04
C MET A 31 -9.65 2.86 -13.41
N ALA A 32 -10.04 2.55 -14.64
CA ALA A 32 -11.41 2.67 -15.11
C ALA A 32 -11.81 1.41 -15.88
N GLY A 33 -13.10 1.13 -15.91
CA GLY A 33 -13.67 -0.04 -16.58
C GLY A 33 -15.16 -0.16 -16.32
N SER A 34 -15.70 -1.35 -16.56
CA SER A 34 -17.09 -1.67 -16.26
C SER A 34 -17.21 -2.57 -15.03
N VAL A 35 -18.30 -2.40 -14.29
CA VAL A 35 -18.64 -3.15 -13.09
C VAL A 35 -20.15 -3.39 -13.07
N THR A 36 -20.54 -4.57 -12.63
CA THR A 36 -21.94 -4.94 -12.40
C THR A 36 -22.16 -4.97 -10.89
N LEU A 37 -23.25 -4.34 -10.44
CA LEU A 37 -23.66 -4.32 -9.04
C LEU A 37 -24.76 -5.37 -8.77
N ASN A 38 -25.13 -5.56 -7.51
CA ASN A 38 -26.28 -6.40 -7.14
C ASN A 38 -27.65 -5.80 -7.48
N THR A 39 -27.69 -4.50 -7.79
CA THR A 39 -28.87 -3.75 -8.22
C THR A 39 -28.46 -2.64 -9.18
N THR A 40 -29.40 -2.16 -9.99
CA THR A 40 -29.21 -1.05 -10.93
C THR A 40 -29.31 0.33 -10.26
N ASP A 41 -29.80 0.39 -9.02
CA ASP A 41 -29.95 1.63 -8.25
C ASP A 41 -28.75 1.83 -7.32
N LEU A 42 -27.98 2.89 -7.57
CA LEU A 42 -26.79 3.23 -6.79
C LEU A 42 -27.10 3.54 -5.32
N SER A 43 -28.33 3.96 -5.00
CA SER A 43 -28.76 4.27 -3.64
C SER A 43 -28.98 3.03 -2.76
N THR A 44 -29.13 1.85 -3.39
CA THR A 44 -29.38 0.56 -2.72
C THR A 44 -28.36 -0.51 -3.08
N ALA A 45 -27.32 -0.17 -3.85
CA ALA A 45 -26.25 -1.09 -4.18
C ALA A 45 -25.43 -1.45 -2.94
N ASP A 46 -25.10 -2.72 -2.78
CA ASP A 46 -24.41 -3.23 -1.59
C ASP A 46 -23.08 -3.92 -1.92
N ASN A 47 -22.94 -4.40 -3.16
CA ASN A 47 -21.78 -5.14 -3.62
C ASN A 47 -21.63 -5.15 -5.13
N THR A 48 -20.42 -5.45 -5.59
CA THR A 48 -20.12 -5.79 -6.98
C THR A 48 -20.36 -7.28 -7.22
N THR A 49 -21.00 -7.63 -8.33
CA THR A 49 -21.27 -9.02 -8.74
C THR A 49 -20.39 -9.48 -9.90
N ALA A 50 -19.85 -8.54 -10.69
CA ALA A 50 -18.86 -8.83 -11.73
C ALA A 50 -18.06 -7.57 -12.09
N PHE A 51 -16.86 -7.78 -12.63
CA PHE A 51 -16.08 -6.75 -13.30
C PHE A 51 -15.90 -7.13 -14.77
N GLY A 52 -16.05 -6.16 -15.66
CA GLY A 52 -15.72 -6.31 -17.07
C GLY A 52 -14.26 -5.97 -17.34
N VAL A 53 -14.00 -5.32 -18.49
CA VAL A 53 -12.64 -4.87 -18.82
C VAL A 53 -12.30 -3.65 -17.97
N VAL A 54 -11.28 -3.79 -17.12
CA VAL A 54 -10.70 -2.71 -16.33
C VAL A 54 -9.25 -2.51 -16.75
N PHE A 55 -8.84 -1.25 -16.91
CA PHE A 55 -7.47 -0.90 -17.24
C PHE A 55 -6.97 0.27 -16.39
N VAL A 56 -5.66 0.35 -16.22
CA VAL A 56 -5.01 1.50 -15.60
C VAL A 56 -5.14 2.71 -16.52
N THR A 57 -5.74 3.79 -16.04
CA THR A 57 -5.90 5.04 -16.81
C THR A 57 -4.70 5.95 -16.64
N THR A 58 -4.23 6.10 -15.40
CA THR A 58 -3.06 6.92 -15.08
C THR A 58 -2.29 6.30 -13.92
N GLY A 59 -0.96 6.39 -13.96
CA GLY A 59 -0.08 6.00 -12.87
C GLY A 59 1.08 6.98 -12.74
N ASP A 60 1.42 7.35 -11.52
CA ASP A 60 2.60 8.17 -11.17
C ASP A 60 3.42 7.50 -10.05
N GLY A 61 4.59 8.05 -9.72
CA GLY A 61 5.52 7.45 -8.76
C GLY A 61 5.91 6.03 -9.15
N SER A 62 5.70 5.08 -8.24
CA SER A 62 5.95 3.65 -8.44
C SER A 62 5.07 3.00 -9.53
N TYR A 63 4.02 3.68 -9.98
CA TYR A 63 3.10 3.24 -11.04
C TYR A 63 3.36 3.92 -12.39
N THR A 64 4.44 4.70 -12.54
CA THR A 64 4.78 5.36 -13.80
C THR A 64 4.92 4.35 -14.94
N GLY A 65 4.28 4.64 -16.08
CA GLY A 65 4.34 3.77 -17.28
C GLY A 65 3.35 2.60 -17.28
N THR A 66 2.57 2.41 -16.21
CA THR A 66 1.60 1.31 -16.09
C THR A 66 0.26 1.57 -16.81
N ALA A 67 0.04 2.77 -17.36
CA ALA A 67 -1.18 3.10 -18.08
C ALA A 67 -1.44 2.13 -19.25
N GLY A 68 -2.70 1.74 -19.43
CA GLY A 68 -3.15 0.78 -20.44
C GLY A 68 -3.04 -0.70 -20.05
N ASN A 69 -2.43 -1.03 -18.91
CA ASN A 69 -2.40 -2.43 -18.44
C ASN A 69 -3.79 -2.88 -17.99
N LEU A 70 -4.16 -4.10 -18.37
CA LEU A 70 -5.39 -4.75 -17.94
C LEU A 70 -5.28 -5.17 -16.47
N VAL A 71 -6.34 -4.90 -15.70
CA VAL A 71 -6.41 -5.19 -14.28
C VAL A 71 -7.47 -6.24 -14.01
N THR A 72 -7.09 -7.30 -13.30
CA THR A 72 -8.04 -8.30 -12.81
C THR A 72 -8.59 -7.87 -11.48
N TRP A 73 -9.91 -7.90 -11.32
CA TRP A 73 -10.61 -7.57 -10.08
C TRP A 73 -11.34 -8.78 -9.49
N LYS A 74 -11.41 -8.84 -8.17
CA LYS A 74 -12.34 -9.68 -7.42
C LYS A 74 -13.55 -8.86 -7.00
N ASN A 75 -14.68 -9.56 -6.88
CA ASN A 75 -15.88 -8.98 -6.32
C ASN A 75 -15.69 -8.65 -4.84
N PHE A 76 -16.25 -7.54 -4.39
CA PHE A 76 -16.31 -7.15 -2.99
C PHE A 76 -17.64 -6.44 -2.66
N GLY A 77 -17.98 -6.38 -1.38
CA GLY A 77 -19.18 -5.74 -0.86
C GLY A 77 -18.89 -4.81 0.30
N TRP A 78 -19.76 -3.82 0.48
CA TRP A 78 -19.70 -2.84 1.55
C TRP A 78 -20.84 -2.94 2.55
N ASN A 79 -21.93 -3.66 2.22
CA ASN A 79 -23.05 -3.87 3.13
C ASN A 79 -23.72 -5.26 2.94
N PRO A 80 -23.39 -6.27 3.77
CA PRO A 80 -22.31 -6.27 4.76
C PRO A 80 -20.93 -6.19 4.09
N SER A 81 -19.94 -5.66 4.80
CA SER A 81 -18.58 -5.58 4.28
C SER A 81 -17.99 -6.99 4.07
N THR A 82 -17.38 -7.21 2.91
CA THR A 82 -16.65 -8.45 2.61
C THR A 82 -15.16 -8.35 2.94
N ALA A 83 -14.70 -7.23 3.48
CA ALA A 83 -13.31 -7.06 3.89
C ALA A 83 -12.98 -8.00 5.08
N PRO A 84 -11.76 -8.56 5.16
CA PRO A 84 -10.63 -8.35 4.25
C PRO A 84 -10.73 -9.15 2.93
N VAL A 85 -10.16 -8.62 1.84
CA VAL A 85 -10.05 -9.32 0.54
C VAL A 85 -8.62 -9.22 0.02
N ASN A 86 -7.92 -10.36 0.02
CA ASN A 86 -6.57 -10.45 -0.55
C ASN A 86 -6.63 -10.45 -2.08
N ASP A 87 -5.68 -9.82 -2.75
CA ASP A 87 -5.63 -9.55 -4.18
C ASP A 87 -6.98 -9.05 -4.71
N LEU A 88 -7.55 -8.01 -4.09
CA LEU A 88 -8.79 -7.40 -4.58
C LEU A 88 -8.62 -7.00 -6.05
N TRP A 89 -7.47 -6.41 -6.39
CA TRP A 89 -7.06 -6.27 -7.77
C TRP A 89 -5.60 -6.62 -7.98
N LYS A 90 -5.28 -7.02 -9.22
CA LYS A 90 -3.90 -7.27 -9.65
C LYS A 90 -3.69 -7.07 -11.14
N PHE A 91 -2.47 -6.70 -11.50
CA PHE A 91 -1.98 -6.70 -12.88
C PHE A 91 -0.47 -6.96 -12.92
N THR A 92 0.06 -7.25 -14.11
CA THR A 92 1.50 -7.44 -14.31
C THR A 92 2.03 -6.41 -15.29
N TYR A 93 3.13 -5.75 -14.95
CA TYR A 93 3.83 -4.81 -15.82
C TYR A 93 5.33 -5.06 -15.74
N LEU A 94 5.96 -5.24 -16.91
CA LEU A 94 7.40 -5.52 -17.05
C LEU A 94 7.91 -6.67 -16.16
N GLY A 95 7.09 -7.71 -15.96
CA GLY A 95 7.44 -8.87 -15.14
C GLY A 95 7.18 -8.71 -13.63
N ASN A 96 6.76 -7.52 -13.18
CA ASN A 96 6.37 -7.27 -11.79
C ASN A 96 4.84 -7.35 -11.64
N ALA A 97 4.37 -8.06 -10.61
CA ALA A 97 2.98 -8.09 -10.19
C ALA A 97 2.70 -6.90 -9.28
N TYR A 98 1.65 -6.16 -9.60
CA TYR A 98 1.11 -5.06 -8.80
C TYR A 98 -0.20 -5.55 -8.20
N THR A 99 -0.31 -5.55 -6.87
CA THR A 99 -1.49 -6.06 -6.17
C THR A 99 -1.99 -5.06 -5.13
N PHE A 100 -3.24 -5.24 -4.75
CA PHE A 100 -3.85 -4.53 -3.64
C PHE A 100 -4.74 -5.45 -2.81
N ASP A 101 -4.50 -5.42 -1.51
CA ASP A 101 -5.29 -6.11 -0.50
C ASP A 101 -6.23 -5.12 0.18
N LEU A 102 -7.52 -5.43 0.16
CA LEU A 102 -8.53 -4.68 0.88
C LEU A 102 -8.49 -5.06 2.36
N ALA A 103 -8.18 -4.08 3.22
CA ALA A 103 -8.16 -4.29 4.66
C ALA A 103 -9.51 -4.00 5.31
N ASN A 104 -10.08 -2.81 5.05
CA ASN A 104 -11.37 -2.40 5.59
C ASN A 104 -12.07 -1.33 4.75
N ILE A 105 -13.36 -1.18 4.98
CA ILE A 105 -14.21 -0.12 4.43
C ILE A 105 -14.52 0.86 5.56
N THR A 106 -14.24 2.14 5.35
CA THR A 106 -14.39 3.19 6.37
C THR A 106 -15.61 4.06 6.14
N SER A 107 -16.08 4.19 4.90
CA SER A 107 -17.26 4.99 4.57
C SER A 107 -17.91 4.54 3.28
N VAL A 108 -19.24 4.62 3.23
CA VAL A 108 -20.05 4.45 2.03
C VAL A 108 -20.95 5.67 1.92
N SER A 109 -20.97 6.31 0.75
CA SER A 109 -21.89 7.39 0.41
C SER A 109 -22.63 6.99 -0.86
N GLN A 110 -23.95 7.01 -0.81
CA GLN A 110 -24.81 6.56 -1.90
C GLN A 110 -25.88 7.60 -2.17
N SER A 111 -26.15 7.81 -3.45
CA SER A 111 -27.26 8.58 -3.98
C SER A 111 -27.77 7.86 -5.22
N VAL A 112 -28.81 8.40 -5.84
CA VAL A 112 -29.33 7.88 -7.11
C VAL A 112 -28.35 8.04 -8.29
N THR A 113 -27.37 8.95 -8.20
CA THR A 113 -26.40 9.25 -9.26
C THR A 113 -24.97 8.87 -8.92
N ASP A 114 -24.68 8.69 -7.63
CA ASP A 114 -23.32 8.53 -7.12
C ASP A 114 -23.24 7.42 -6.09
N LEU A 115 -22.20 6.61 -6.20
CA LEU A 115 -21.77 5.69 -5.18
C LEU A 115 -20.30 5.96 -4.93
N VAL A 116 -19.92 6.20 -3.68
CA VAL A 116 -18.53 6.35 -3.26
C VAL A 116 -18.29 5.50 -2.01
N VAL A 117 -17.48 4.47 -2.16
CA VAL A 117 -16.95 3.63 -1.08
C VAL A 117 -15.52 4.10 -0.82
N LYS A 118 -15.09 4.16 0.43
CA LYS A 118 -13.69 4.44 0.79
C LYS A 118 -13.23 3.49 1.87
N GLY A 119 -11.92 3.32 1.96
CA GLY A 119 -11.35 2.46 2.97
C GLY A 119 -9.84 2.49 3.01
N LYS A 120 -9.29 1.47 3.65
CA LYS A 120 -7.86 1.21 3.75
C LYS A 120 -7.49 -0.14 3.15
N GLY A 121 -6.25 -0.26 2.71
CA GLY A 121 -5.67 -1.50 2.22
C GLY A 121 -4.15 -1.44 2.15
N THR A 122 -3.57 -2.44 1.50
CA THR A 122 -2.11 -2.56 1.31
C THR A 122 -1.81 -2.75 -0.16
N VAL A 123 -0.86 -1.99 -0.70
CA VAL A 123 -0.34 -2.19 -2.05
C VAL A 123 0.97 -2.95 -2.01
N GLU A 124 1.21 -3.79 -3.01
CA GLU A 124 2.47 -4.52 -3.18
C GLU A 124 2.92 -4.51 -4.64
N ILE A 125 4.24 -4.48 -4.85
CA ILE A 125 4.89 -4.60 -6.16
C ILE A 125 5.95 -5.69 -6.06
N SER A 126 5.71 -6.83 -6.74
CA SER A 126 6.67 -7.94 -6.75
C SER A 126 7.95 -7.58 -7.49
N GLY A 127 9.05 -8.26 -7.18
CA GLY A 127 10.27 -8.17 -7.99
C GLY A 127 11.09 -6.90 -7.79
N GLY A 128 10.74 -6.05 -6.81
CA GLY A 128 11.47 -4.83 -6.46
C GLY A 128 12.07 -4.85 -5.05
N PHE A 129 12.58 -3.68 -4.65
CA PHE A 129 13.03 -3.38 -3.28
C PHE A 129 11.89 -2.84 -2.40
N TYR A 130 10.67 -2.77 -2.94
CA TYR A 130 9.52 -2.15 -2.27
C TYR A 130 8.97 -3.02 -1.16
N ASP A 131 8.61 -2.38 -0.05
CA ASP A 131 7.87 -3.01 1.03
C ASP A 131 6.35 -2.82 0.83
N PRO A 132 5.52 -3.78 1.28
CA PRO A 132 4.07 -3.61 1.35
C PRO A 132 3.71 -2.30 2.04
N THR A 133 2.96 -1.44 1.36
CA THR A 133 2.69 -0.08 1.81
C THR A 133 1.19 0.11 2.06
N PHE A 134 0.83 0.64 3.23
CA PHE A 134 -0.57 0.94 3.54
C PHE A 134 -1.08 2.12 2.71
N ALA A 135 -2.32 2.04 2.25
CA ALA A 135 -2.92 3.02 1.38
C ALA A 135 -4.39 3.30 1.74
N ASP A 136 -4.78 4.57 1.61
CA ASP A 136 -6.19 4.94 1.47
C ASP A 136 -6.66 4.73 0.03
N TRP A 137 -7.91 4.31 -0.12
CA TRP A 137 -8.52 4.09 -1.42
C TRP A 137 -9.96 4.60 -1.48
N SER A 138 -10.43 4.85 -2.70
CA SER A 138 -11.83 5.12 -3.02
C SER A 138 -12.31 4.24 -4.16
N PHE A 139 -13.53 3.72 -4.06
CA PHE A 139 -14.34 3.15 -5.12
C PHE A 139 -15.50 4.08 -5.49
N SER A 140 -15.53 4.67 -6.67
CA SER A 140 -16.60 5.61 -7.10
C SER A 140 -17.31 5.16 -8.37
N ILE A 141 -18.63 5.34 -8.43
CA ILE A 141 -19.43 5.21 -9.65
C ILE A 141 -20.26 6.48 -9.74
N THR A 142 -20.13 7.22 -10.84
CA THR A 142 -21.01 8.32 -11.18
C THR A 142 -21.72 7.94 -12.48
N ASP A 143 -22.99 7.57 -12.37
CA ASP A 143 -23.82 7.12 -13.50
C ASP A 143 -25.25 7.62 -13.31
N THR A 144 -25.76 8.40 -14.27
CA THR A 144 -27.15 8.86 -14.30
C THR A 144 -28.12 7.86 -14.95
N SER A 145 -27.63 6.71 -15.43
CA SER A 145 -28.38 5.75 -16.28
C SER A 145 -28.63 4.37 -15.68
N GLY A 146 -28.27 4.13 -14.41
CA GLY A 146 -28.70 2.94 -13.69
C GLY A 146 -27.89 1.68 -13.97
N GLY A 147 -26.56 1.77 -14.03
CA GLY A 147 -25.71 0.65 -13.62
C GLY A 147 -25.16 -0.24 -14.73
N THR A 148 -24.67 0.33 -15.83
CA THR A 148 -23.89 -0.47 -16.81
C THR A 148 -22.51 0.11 -17.16
N SER A 149 -22.23 1.39 -16.92
CA SER A 149 -20.95 1.98 -17.33
C SER A 149 -20.55 3.18 -16.46
N GLY A 150 -20.15 2.93 -15.21
CA GLY A 150 -19.55 3.96 -14.37
C GLY A 150 -18.03 3.93 -14.47
N SER A 151 -17.44 5.00 -14.98
CA SER A 151 -16.00 5.26 -14.84
C SER A 151 -15.65 5.31 -13.36
N PHE A 152 -15.01 4.26 -12.88
CA PHE A 152 -14.46 4.25 -11.55
C PHE A 152 -13.14 5.05 -11.51
N VAL A 153 -12.87 5.77 -10.41
CA VAL A 153 -11.56 6.36 -10.11
C VAL A 153 -11.05 5.82 -8.78
N PHE A 154 -10.18 4.81 -8.83
CA PHE A 154 -9.33 4.46 -7.68
C PHE A 154 -8.32 5.59 -7.52
N GLY A 155 -8.11 6.09 -6.31
CA GLY A 155 -7.13 7.13 -6.04
C GLY A 155 -6.40 6.82 -4.74
N PHE A 156 -5.07 6.90 -4.80
CA PHE A 156 -4.17 6.72 -3.67
C PHE A 156 -3.75 8.08 -3.11
N SER A 157 -3.60 8.14 -1.78
CA SER A 157 -2.76 9.14 -1.12
C SER A 157 -2.00 8.44 -0.01
N ASP A 158 -0.68 8.49 -0.08
CA ASP A 158 0.23 7.96 0.94
C ASP A 158 -0.09 8.61 2.30
N SER A 159 -0.43 7.81 3.30
CA SER A 159 -0.38 8.28 4.67
C SER A 159 1.05 8.07 5.16
N ASN A 160 1.87 9.12 5.00
CA ASN A 160 3.26 9.28 5.45
C ASN A 160 3.49 9.06 6.97
N THR A 161 2.87 8.06 7.60
CA THR A 161 3.29 7.63 8.94
C THR A 161 4.54 6.82 8.75
N ALA A 162 5.69 7.48 8.85
CA ALA A 162 6.98 6.82 9.03
C ALA A 162 6.82 5.76 10.13
N ILE A 163 6.73 4.48 9.72
CA ILE A 163 6.67 3.39 10.68
C ILE A 163 8.03 3.40 11.36
N PRO A 164 8.11 3.62 12.68
CA PRO A 164 9.39 3.63 13.37
C PRO A 164 10.12 2.33 13.07
N ASP A 165 11.36 2.44 12.65
CA ASP A 165 12.30 1.35 12.45
C ASP A 165 12.72 0.78 13.83
N GLY A 166 11.72 0.28 14.58
CA GLY A 166 11.82 0.03 16.02
C GLY A 166 12.94 -0.93 16.42
N GLY A 167 13.49 -1.70 15.49
CA GLY A 167 14.63 -2.58 15.73
C GLY A 167 16.00 -1.88 15.62
N THR A 168 16.22 -1.08 14.57
CA THR A 168 17.53 -0.48 14.25
C THR A 168 17.87 0.68 15.16
N THR A 169 16.89 1.52 15.49
CA THR A 169 17.09 2.65 16.40
C THR A 169 17.38 2.17 17.83
N VAL A 170 16.68 1.14 18.31
CA VAL A 170 16.93 0.54 19.64
C VAL A 170 18.30 -0.15 19.69
N MET A 171 18.69 -0.85 18.61
CA MET A 171 20.00 -1.48 18.53
C MET A 171 21.14 -0.45 18.51
N LEU A 172 20.98 0.67 17.78
CA LEU A 172 21.98 1.74 17.75
C LEU A 172 22.10 2.44 19.11
N LEU A 173 20.98 2.70 19.78
CA LEU A 173 20.98 3.26 21.14
C LEU A 173 21.63 2.29 22.14
N GLY A 174 21.32 1.00 22.06
CA GLY A 174 21.94 -0.04 22.87
C GLY A 174 23.45 -0.15 22.64
N ALA A 175 23.90 -0.08 21.39
CA ALA A 175 25.32 -0.08 21.02
C ALA A 175 26.04 1.19 21.51
N ALA A 176 25.42 2.37 21.35
CA ALA A 176 25.96 3.65 21.82
C ALA A 176 26.10 3.68 23.35
N LEU A 177 25.10 3.21 24.10
CA LEU A 177 25.17 3.13 25.56
C LEU A 177 26.19 2.08 26.03
N SER A 178 26.31 0.95 25.33
CA SER A 178 27.28 -0.09 25.64
C SER A 178 28.73 0.40 25.43
N THR A 179 28.99 1.11 24.33
CA THR A 179 30.31 1.71 24.08
C THR A 179 30.65 2.80 25.10
N LEU A 180 29.69 3.66 25.44
CA LEU A 180 29.88 4.69 26.47
C LEU A 180 30.16 4.08 27.86
N GLY A 181 29.45 3.01 28.22
CA GLY A 181 29.70 2.26 29.47
C GLY A 181 31.09 1.65 29.54
N LEU A 182 31.59 1.08 28.44
CA LEU A 182 32.94 0.51 28.35
C LEU A 182 34.05 1.58 28.44
N ILE A 183 33.82 2.77 27.87
CA ILE A 183 34.76 3.91 27.99
C ILE A 183 34.82 4.39 29.44
N ARG A 184 33.68 4.55 30.13
CA ARG A 184 33.63 5.00 31.52
C ARG A 184 34.40 4.06 32.46
N ARG A 185 34.26 2.74 32.28
CA ARG A 185 34.98 1.72 33.09
C ARG A 185 36.49 1.75 32.90
N LYS A 186 37.00 2.32 31.80
CA LYS A 186 38.43 2.40 31.49
C LYS A 186 39.08 3.71 31.98
N ILE A 187 38.28 4.75 32.21
CA ILE A 187 38.74 6.06 32.67
C ILE A 187 38.57 6.22 34.19
N ALA A 188 37.67 5.45 34.80
CA ALA A 188 37.51 5.32 36.26
C ALA A 188 38.47 4.27 36.85
#